data_AF-A0A956GGZ8-F1
#
_entry.id   AF-A0A956GGZ8-F1
#
_cell.length_a   1.000
_cell.length_b   1.000
_cell.length_c   1.000
_cell.angle_alpha   90.00
_cell.angle_beta   90.00
_cell.angle_gamma   90.00
#
_symmetry.space_group_name_H-M   'P 1'
#
loop_
_entity.id
_entity.type
_entity.pdbx_description
1 polymer ?
#
loop_
_entity_poly.entity_id
_entity_poly.type
_entity_poly.pdbx_seq_one_letter_code
_entity_poly.pdbx_strand_id
1 'polypeptide(L)'
;GDSAPPSGDSTVDAGSSSGDLPRTPDLGPTSGIVINHNHVALFEQIPAQYLAAARNIKMVFSDRSVGQNIHESLDCLTAASYGQTPVSCRRDWVAGGFTQIKNYTQSDYNANQVPAHMRFTPDPVRYDRSNWKFEARTGSWSELTGNFITQLAPQYINQGYQVLSYQFSYLNVDPQSDIASPSQGFFVANASKYDIKDLEAFWAQHPTKTFVLWTASLARGIGSAASRDFNQQMRQYATQHNMILFDMADITSHTPSGAPCFDNRDGVQYCSPTNSSSCENHPDDGVAYPAICRDYTTELDGGHLGSVGGARVRIAKAMWVLMARIAGWTPN
;
A
#
# COMPACT_ATOMS: atom_id res chain seq x y z
N GLY A 1 23.48 76.51 -3.05
CA GLY A 1 22.25 76.27 -2.30
C GLY A 1 21.29 75.57 -3.22
N ASP A 2 21.04 74.31 -2.92
CA ASP A 2 19.77 73.61 -3.05
C ASP A 2 18.98 73.57 -4.37
N SER A 3 18.92 72.32 -4.86
CA SER A 3 17.70 71.56 -5.14
C SER A 3 17.30 71.34 -6.59
N ALA A 4 17.05 70.05 -6.85
CA ALA A 4 16.93 69.35 -8.12
C ALA A 4 15.60 69.57 -8.87
N PRO A 5 15.52 69.10 -10.14
CA PRO A 5 14.27 68.79 -10.80
C PRO A 5 14.07 67.25 -10.99
N PRO A 6 12.85 66.82 -11.38
CA PRO A 6 12.34 65.48 -11.09
C PRO A 6 12.42 64.48 -12.24
N SER A 7 12.14 63.25 -11.82
CA SER A 7 11.95 61.97 -12.50
C SER A 7 10.91 61.93 -13.62
N GLY A 8 11.20 61.12 -14.64
CA GLY A 8 10.22 60.45 -15.47
C GLY A 8 10.88 59.77 -16.66
N ASP A 9 11.04 58.45 -16.63
CA ASP A 9 10.89 57.64 -17.84
C ASP A 9 10.51 56.20 -17.50
N SER A 10 9.60 55.68 -18.31
CA SER A 10 8.93 54.40 -18.25
C SER A 10 9.53 53.47 -19.31
N THR A 11 10.05 52.32 -18.90
CA THR A 11 10.33 51.22 -19.83
C THR A 11 9.63 49.96 -19.37
N VAL A 12 8.69 49.53 -20.21
CA VAL A 12 8.00 48.25 -20.19
C VAL A 12 9.01 47.19 -20.64
N ASP A 13 9.28 46.19 -19.79
CA ASP A 13 10.09 45.04 -20.18
C ASP A 13 9.21 43.79 -20.25
N ALA A 14 9.25 43.15 -21.42
CA ALA A 14 8.41 42.02 -21.78
C ALA A 14 9.03 40.74 -21.21
N GLY A 15 8.40 40.20 -20.16
CA GLY A 15 8.78 38.93 -19.55
C GLY A 15 8.60 37.76 -20.52
N SER A 16 9.71 37.23 -21.00
CA SER A 16 9.81 35.92 -21.66
C SER A 16 9.64 34.82 -20.61
N SER A 17 8.49 34.14 -20.62
CA SER A 17 8.28 32.91 -19.84
C SER A 17 8.75 31.69 -20.65
N SER A 18 9.99 31.30 -20.48
CA SER A 18 10.44 29.96 -20.87
C SER A 18 9.81 28.94 -19.92
N GLY A 19 8.94 28.10 -20.46
CA GLY A 19 8.32 26.99 -19.73
C GLY A 19 9.37 25.99 -19.26
N ASP A 20 9.67 26.01 -17.97
CA ASP A 20 10.41 24.95 -17.32
C ASP A 20 9.55 23.68 -17.31
N LEU A 21 10.09 22.62 -17.91
CA LEU A 21 9.60 21.26 -17.70
C LEU A 21 9.60 20.97 -16.19
N PRO A 22 8.63 20.20 -15.65
CA PRO A 22 8.59 19.91 -14.22
C PRO A 22 9.89 19.20 -13.82
N ARG A 23 10.74 19.89 -13.06
CA ARG A 23 11.92 19.27 -12.43
C ARG A 23 11.42 18.12 -11.57
N THR A 24 11.96 16.92 -11.76
CA THR A 24 11.70 15.78 -10.88
C THR A 24 11.89 16.22 -9.43
N PRO A 25 10.94 15.93 -8.51
CA PRO A 25 11.06 16.30 -7.12
C PRO A 25 12.39 15.78 -6.56
N ASP A 26 13.19 16.66 -5.98
CA ASP A 26 14.31 16.26 -5.14
C ASP A 26 13.70 15.70 -3.86
N LEU A 27 13.70 14.36 -3.72
CA LEU A 27 13.01 13.69 -2.61
C LEU A 27 13.75 13.84 -1.28
N GLY A 28 15.00 14.31 -1.28
CA GLY A 28 15.83 14.37 -0.07
C GLY A 28 15.88 13.06 0.72
N PRO A 29 16.53 13.03 1.89
CA PRO A 29 16.35 11.94 2.83
C PRO A 29 14.99 12.07 3.53
N THR A 30 13.97 11.37 3.03
CA THR A 30 12.69 11.20 3.74
C THR A 30 12.90 10.37 5.01
N SER A 31 12.72 11.00 6.18
CA SER A 31 12.73 10.36 7.50
C SER A 31 11.43 9.61 7.79
N GLY A 32 11.52 8.40 8.34
CA GLY A 32 10.49 7.65 9.10
C GLY A 32 9.03 7.92 8.74
N ILE A 33 8.52 7.24 7.71
CA ILE A 33 7.10 7.29 7.32
C ILE A 33 6.49 5.93 7.60
N VAL A 34 5.46 5.85 8.44
CA VAL A 34 4.67 4.63 8.64
C VAL A 34 3.25 4.86 8.16
N ILE A 35 2.79 4.09 7.19
CA ILE A 35 1.40 4.11 6.72
C ILE A 35 0.69 2.85 7.21
N ASN A 36 -0.30 3.04 8.07
CA ASN A 36 -1.07 1.97 8.71
C ASN A 36 -2.59 2.27 8.64
N HIS A 37 -3.45 1.49 9.30
CA HIS A 37 -4.91 1.65 9.19
C HIS A 37 -5.41 3.05 9.58
N ASN A 38 -4.74 3.72 10.52
CA ASN A 38 -5.09 5.08 10.97
C ASN A 38 -4.79 6.15 9.91
N HIS A 39 -3.91 5.85 8.96
CA HIS A 39 -3.50 6.80 7.92
C HIS A 39 -4.42 6.77 6.69
N VAL A 40 -5.29 5.76 6.55
CA VAL A 40 -6.22 5.65 5.41
C VAL A 40 -7.15 6.86 5.32
N ALA A 41 -7.59 7.38 6.47
CA ALA A 41 -8.48 8.54 6.55
C ALA A 41 -7.82 9.85 6.07
N LEU A 42 -6.48 9.91 6.01
CA LEU A 42 -5.75 11.07 5.52
C LEU A 42 -5.89 11.27 4.01
N PHE A 43 -6.31 10.25 3.26
CA PHE A 43 -6.41 10.34 1.80
C PHE A 43 -7.23 11.53 1.30
N GLU A 44 -8.39 11.80 1.93
CA GLU A 44 -9.25 12.92 1.54
C GLU A 44 -8.64 14.29 1.87
N GLN A 45 -7.58 14.31 2.69
CA GLN A 45 -6.90 15.52 3.13
C GLN A 45 -5.66 15.84 2.29
N ILE A 46 -5.27 14.97 1.33
CA ILE A 46 -4.08 15.20 0.51
C ILE A 46 -4.30 16.44 -0.36
N PRO A 47 -3.50 17.51 -0.22
CA PRO A 47 -3.61 18.68 -1.07
C PRO A 47 -3.27 18.36 -2.54
N ALA A 48 -3.90 19.06 -3.48
CA ALA A 48 -3.77 18.78 -4.91
C ALA A 48 -2.32 18.81 -5.40
N GLN A 49 -1.48 19.71 -4.86
CA GLN A 49 -0.06 19.79 -5.23
C GLN A 49 0.72 18.52 -4.84
N TYR A 50 0.37 17.86 -3.73
CA TYR A 50 1.04 16.63 -3.31
C TYR A 50 0.54 15.40 -4.05
N LEU A 51 -0.71 15.39 -4.52
CA LEU A 51 -1.17 14.38 -5.48
C LEU A 51 -0.46 14.52 -6.83
N ALA A 52 -0.31 15.75 -7.32
CA ALA A 52 0.44 16.03 -8.54
C ALA A 52 1.92 15.65 -8.42
N ALA A 53 2.54 15.91 -7.27
CA ALA A 53 3.91 15.49 -7.01
C ALA A 53 4.02 13.97 -6.90
N ALA A 54 3.11 13.30 -6.17
CA ALA A 54 3.08 11.85 -5.99
C ALA A 54 2.97 11.08 -7.31
N ARG A 55 2.05 11.48 -8.21
CA ARG A 55 1.90 10.82 -9.52
C ARG A 55 3.10 10.98 -10.45
N ASN A 56 3.91 12.02 -10.23
CA ASN A 56 5.11 12.27 -11.03
C ASN A 56 6.33 11.47 -10.54
N ILE A 57 6.25 10.82 -9.37
CA ILE A 57 7.29 9.94 -8.86
C ILE A 57 7.22 8.59 -9.59
N LYS A 58 8.35 8.16 -10.14
CA LYS A 58 8.51 6.82 -10.71
C LYS A 58 8.75 5.81 -9.59
N MET A 59 7.79 4.92 -9.40
CA MET A 59 7.79 3.89 -8.37
C MET A 59 7.72 2.51 -9.01
N VAL A 60 8.49 1.56 -8.49
CA VAL A 60 8.27 0.12 -8.74
C VAL A 60 7.99 -0.59 -7.42
N PHE A 61 6.99 -1.45 -7.43
CA PHE A 61 6.73 -2.41 -6.35
C PHE A 61 6.48 -3.80 -6.91
N SER A 62 6.78 -4.82 -6.12
CA SER A 62 6.70 -6.21 -6.55
C SER A 62 6.21 -7.11 -5.43
N ASP A 63 5.44 -8.12 -5.81
CA ASP A 63 4.94 -9.20 -4.96
C ASP A 63 4.29 -10.27 -5.88
N ARG A 64 3.70 -11.30 -5.30
CA ARG A 64 2.75 -12.22 -5.94
C ARG A 64 1.34 -11.97 -5.43
N SER A 65 0.34 -12.49 -6.13
CA SER A 65 -1.01 -12.72 -5.58
C SER A 65 -1.64 -11.42 -5.02
N VAL A 66 -1.55 -11.16 -3.72
CA VAL A 66 -2.08 -9.95 -3.06
C VAL A 66 -1.53 -8.68 -3.70
N GLY A 67 -0.24 -8.60 -4.04
CA GLY A 67 0.31 -7.43 -4.73
C GLY A 67 -0.31 -7.14 -6.10
N GLN A 68 -0.73 -8.17 -6.84
CA GLN A 68 -1.51 -7.97 -8.06
C GLN A 68 -2.87 -7.34 -7.73
N ASN A 69 -3.50 -7.74 -6.62
CA ASN A 69 -4.72 -7.08 -6.17
C ASN A 69 -4.46 -5.64 -5.73
N ILE A 70 -3.33 -5.34 -5.09
CA ILE A 70 -2.92 -3.96 -4.76
C ILE A 70 -2.78 -3.13 -6.04
N HIS A 71 -2.07 -3.66 -7.05
CA HIS A 71 -1.93 -3.01 -8.35
C HIS A 71 -3.27 -2.68 -9.00
N GLU A 72 -4.18 -3.66 -9.09
CA GLU A 72 -5.53 -3.48 -9.64
C GLU A 72 -6.38 -2.54 -8.79
N SER A 73 -6.14 -2.49 -7.47
CA SER A 73 -6.89 -1.61 -6.58
C SER A 73 -6.59 -0.13 -6.84
N LEU A 74 -5.40 0.19 -7.34
CA LEU A 74 -5.07 1.56 -7.71
C LEU A 74 -5.96 2.07 -8.86
N ASP A 75 -6.48 1.17 -9.71
CA ASP A 75 -7.44 1.52 -10.78
C ASP A 75 -8.83 1.87 -10.25
N CYS A 76 -9.11 1.63 -8.95
CA CYS A 76 -10.35 2.07 -8.35
C CYS A 76 -10.52 3.60 -8.45
N LEU A 77 -9.42 4.34 -8.38
CA LEU A 77 -9.42 5.81 -8.32
C LEU A 77 -9.32 6.48 -9.70
N THR A 78 -9.03 5.73 -10.77
CA THR A 78 -8.67 6.30 -12.08
C THR A 78 -9.83 6.42 -13.08
N ALA A 79 -11.05 6.03 -12.69
CA ALA A 79 -12.21 6.13 -13.58
C ALA A 79 -12.75 7.57 -13.71
N ALA A 80 -13.49 7.88 -14.78
CA ALA A 80 -14.11 9.20 -14.96
C ALA A 80 -15.37 9.41 -14.10
N SER A 81 -15.95 8.34 -13.55
CA SER A 81 -17.05 8.38 -12.59
C SER A 81 -17.10 7.09 -11.76
N TYR A 82 -17.78 7.11 -10.61
CA TYR A 82 -17.89 5.95 -9.73
C TYR A 82 -18.52 4.74 -10.43
N GLY A 83 -19.53 4.96 -11.28
CA GLY A 83 -20.17 3.90 -12.06
C GLY A 83 -19.27 3.24 -13.11
N GLN A 84 -18.21 3.93 -13.53
CA GLN A 84 -17.21 3.43 -14.49
C GLN A 84 -16.01 2.77 -13.82
N THR A 85 -15.87 2.88 -12.50
CA THR A 85 -14.85 2.15 -11.76
C THR A 85 -15.03 0.63 -11.95
N PRO A 86 -13.93 -0.16 -12.03
CA PRO A 86 -14.01 -1.62 -12.09
C PRO A 86 -14.97 -2.21 -11.06
N VAL A 87 -15.74 -3.23 -11.44
CA VAL A 87 -16.76 -3.85 -10.57
C VAL A 87 -16.16 -4.29 -9.24
N SER A 88 -14.93 -4.81 -9.24
CA SER A 88 -14.21 -5.24 -8.03
C SER A 88 -14.01 -4.10 -7.01
N CYS A 89 -14.00 -2.85 -7.43
CA CYS A 89 -13.87 -1.67 -6.57
C CYS A 89 -15.20 -1.08 -6.10
N ARG A 90 -16.32 -1.54 -6.65
CA ARG A 90 -17.67 -1.04 -6.33
C ARG A 90 -18.62 -2.17 -5.95
N ARG A 91 -18.06 -3.32 -5.59
CA ARG A 91 -18.79 -4.48 -5.09
C ARG A 91 -18.42 -4.70 -3.64
N ASP A 92 -19.38 -4.76 -2.73
CA ASP A 92 -19.08 -4.95 -1.31
C ASP A 92 -20.22 -5.68 -0.58
N TRP A 93 -19.97 -6.06 0.66
CA TRP A 93 -20.98 -6.60 1.56
C TRP A 93 -22.17 -5.65 1.72
N VAL A 94 -23.37 -6.22 1.77
CA VAL A 94 -24.58 -5.46 2.15
C VAL A 94 -24.55 -5.24 3.66
N ALA A 95 -24.95 -4.04 4.11
CA ALA A 95 -25.00 -3.71 5.52
C ALA A 95 -25.80 -4.76 6.32
N GLY A 96 -25.21 -5.25 7.42
CA GLY A 96 -25.85 -6.21 8.31
C GLY A 96 -25.45 -7.68 8.14
N GLY A 97 -24.48 -8.02 7.28
CA GLY A 97 -23.90 -9.36 7.28
C GLY A 97 -22.94 -9.68 6.13
N PHE A 98 -22.39 -10.90 6.19
CA PHE A 98 -21.41 -11.43 5.22
C PHE A 98 -21.99 -12.52 4.31
N THR A 99 -23.28 -12.39 3.97
CA THR A 99 -24.03 -13.39 3.20
C THR A 99 -24.42 -12.89 1.81
N GLN A 100 -24.46 -11.58 1.59
CA GLN A 100 -24.85 -10.96 0.33
C GLN A 100 -23.87 -9.88 -0.09
N ILE A 101 -23.54 -9.88 -1.37
CA ILE A 101 -22.65 -8.92 -2.00
C ILE A 101 -23.46 -8.09 -3.00
N LYS A 102 -23.34 -6.76 -2.94
CA LYS A 102 -23.99 -5.83 -3.86
C LYS A 102 -22.95 -5.15 -4.76
N ASN A 103 -23.25 -5.08 -6.06
CA ASN A 103 -22.57 -4.19 -7.00
C ASN A 103 -23.20 -2.80 -6.95
N TYR A 104 -22.55 -1.85 -6.32
CA TYR A 104 -22.98 -0.46 -6.25
C TYR A 104 -22.79 0.24 -7.60
N THR A 105 -23.76 1.08 -7.96
CA THR A 105 -23.86 1.81 -9.22
C THR A 105 -23.60 3.31 -9.01
N GLN A 106 -23.53 4.08 -10.11
CA GLN A 106 -23.51 5.54 -10.03
C GLN A 106 -24.77 6.10 -9.35
N SER A 107 -25.92 5.46 -9.55
CA SER A 107 -27.16 5.86 -8.89
C SER A 107 -27.08 5.68 -7.38
N ASP A 108 -26.55 4.53 -6.92
CA ASP A 108 -26.32 4.29 -5.48
C ASP A 108 -25.35 5.32 -4.88
N TYR A 109 -24.31 5.71 -5.62
CA TYR A 109 -23.36 6.73 -5.20
C TYR A 109 -24.03 8.10 -5.06
N ASN A 110 -24.76 8.54 -6.10
CA ASN A 110 -25.48 9.81 -6.09
C ASN A 110 -26.56 9.86 -5.00
N ALA A 111 -27.21 8.73 -4.73
CA ALA A 111 -28.23 8.58 -3.70
C ALA A 111 -27.65 8.36 -2.28
N ASN A 112 -26.33 8.45 -2.11
CA ASN A 112 -25.67 8.28 -0.81
C ASN A 112 -25.96 6.90 -0.17
N GLN A 113 -26.02 5.84 -0.98
CA GLN A 113 -26.27 4.45 -0.55
C GLN A 113 -25.01 3.57 -0.54
N VAL A 114 -23.91 4.03 -1.14
CA VAL A 114 -22.60 3.35 -1.04
C VAL A 114 -22.11 3.42 0.41
N PRO A 115 -21.58 2.35 1.02
CA PRO A 115 -20.98 2.40 2.35
C PRO A 115 -19.84 3.42 2.45
N ALA A 116 -19.70 4.09 3.60
CA ALA A 116 -18.74 5.19 3.75
C ALA A 116 -17.28 4.79 3.42
N HIS A 117 -16.86 3.58 3.80
CA HIS A 117 -15.51 3.08 3.51
C HIS A 117 -15.27 2.74 2.04
N MET A 118 -16.33 2.61 1.26
CA MET A 118 -16.32 2.38 -0.20
C MET A 118 -16.46 3.67 -1.01
N ARG A 119 -16.67 4.81 -0.36
CA ARG A 119 -16.85 6.08 -1.05
C ARG A 119 -15.51 6.73 -1.38
N PHE A 120 -15.40 7.19 -2.61
CA PHE A 120 -14.32 8.01 -3.14
C PHE A 120 -14.85 8.72 -4.39
N THR A 121 -14.20 9.80 -4.79
CA THR A 121 -14.44 10.46 -6.08
C THR A 121 -13.32 10.05 -7.02
N PRO A 122 -13.56 9.19 -8.01
CA PRO A 122 -12.52 8.82 -8.96
C PRO A 122 -12.26 9.99 -9.93
N ASP A 123 -11.02 10.08 -10.40
CA ASP A 123 -10.56 11.13 -11.29
C ASP A 123 -9.33 10.62 -12.07
N PRO A 124 -9.44 10.43 -13.40
CA PRO A 124 -8.37 9.85 -14.23
C PRO A 124 -7.13 10.74 -14.32
N VAL A 125 -7.28 12.04 -14.09
CA VAL A 125 -6.18 12.99 -14.12
C VAL A 125 -5.54 13.03 -12.74
N ARG A 126 -6.33 13.31 -11.69
CA ARG A 126 -5.83 13.45 -10.31
C ARG A 126 -5.12 12.20 -9.81
N TYR A 127 -5.61 11.03 -10.18
CA TYR A 127 -5.05 9.74 -9.75
C TYR A 127 -4.35 8.97 -10.87
N ASP A 128 -3.82 9.66 -11.89
CA ASP A 128 -2.95 9.01 -12.89
C ASP A 128 -1.77 8.33 -12.18
N ARG A 129 -1.61 7.03 -12.40
CA ARG A 129 -0.57 6.19 -11.81
C ARG A 129 0.39 5.62 -12.86
N SER A 130 0.44 6.21 -14.05
CA SER A 130 1.23 5.72 -15.19
C SER A 130 2.73 5.52 -14.87
N ASN A 131 3.26 6.30 -13.91
CA ASN A 131 4.62 6.22 -13.37
C ASN A 131 4.83 5.14 -12.29
N TRP A 132 3.79 4.43 -11.87
CA TRP A 132 3.87 3.38 -10.85
C TRP A 132 3.76 2.01 -11.51
N LYS A 133 4.81 1.21 -11.44
CA LYS A 133 4.87 -0.13 -12.03
C LYS A 133 4.75 -1.21 -10.97
N PHE A 134 4.00 -2.24 -11.32
CA PHE A 134 3.93 -3.49 -10.58
C PHE A 134 4.68 -4.57 -11.37
N GLU A 135 5.47 -5.37 -10.66
CA GLU A 135 6.20 -6.50 -11.21
C GLU A 135 5.83 -7.75 -10.43
N ALA A 136 5.20 -8.72 -11.10
CA ALA A 136 4.90 -9.99 -10.48
C ALA A 136 6.21 -10.77 -10.22
N ARG A 137 6.41 -11.20 -8.98
CA ARG A 137 7.55 -12.05 -8.57
C ARG A 137 7.08 -13.12 -7.60
N THR A 138 7.69 -14.29 -7.69
CA THR A 138 7.36 -15.46 -6.87
C THR A 138 8.66 -16.08 -6.37
N GLY A 139 8.64 -16.61 -5.15
CA GLY A 139 9.75 -17.34 -4.56
C GLY A 139 9.58 -17.47 -3.05
N SER A 140 10.52 -18.15 -2.42
CA SER A 140 10.75 -18.03 -0.97
C SER A 140 11.11 -16.59 -0.60
N TRP A 141 11.05 -16.26 0.69
CA TRP A 141 11.36 -14.90 1.16
C TRP A 141 12.83 -14.50 0.81
N SER A 142 13.76 -15.45 0.87
CA SER A 142 15.16 -15.23 0.52
C SER A 142 15.32 -15.03 -0.99
N GLU A 143 14.67 -15.86 -1.82
CA GLU A 143 14.74 -15.70 -3.28
C GLU A 143 14.14 -14.38 -3.76
N LEU A 144 13.04 -13.93 -3.16
CA LEU A 144 12.44 -12.63 -3.47
C LEU A 144 13.38 -11.48 -3.11
N THR A 145 14.03 -11.53 -1.95
CA THR A 145 15.03 -10.55 -1.52
C THR A 145 16.22 -10.52 -2.47
N GLY A 146 16.75 -11.68 -2.83
CA GLY A 146 17.84 -11.80 -3.80
C GLY A 146 17.44 -11.31 -5.19
N ASN A 147 16.22 -11.61 -5.66
CA ASN A 147 15.71 -11.11 -6.94
C ASN A 147 15.59 -9.58 -6.93
N PHE A 148 15.12 -9.00 -5.82
CA PHE A 148 15.03 -7.55 -5.67
C PHE A 148 16.40 -6.88 -5.83
N ILE A 149 17.40 -7.37 -5.09
CA ILE A 149 18.76 -6.82 -5.07
C ILE A 149 19.48 -6.99 -6.42
N THR A 150 19.37 -8.18 -7.01
CA THR A 150 20.22 -8.55 -8.17
C THR A 150 19.59 -8.26 -9.53
N GLN A 151 18.26 -8.12 -9.60
CA GLN A 151 17.56 -7.99 -10.88
C GLN A 151 16.60 -6.79 -10.88
N LEU A 152 15.57 -6.82 -10.03
CA LEU A 152 14.46 -5.89 -10.13
C LEU A 152 14.90 -4.44 -9.84
N ALA A 153 15.55 -4.20 -8.70
CA ALA A 153 15.95 -2.85 -8.34
C ALA A 153 17.00 -2.28 -9.33
N PRO A 154 18.07 -3.00 -9.71
CA PRO A 154 19.01 -2.51 -10.73
C PRO A 154 18.35 -2.14 -12.07
N GLN A 155 17.43 -2.98 -12.56
CA GLN A 155 16.69 -2.72 -13.80
C GLN A 155 15.97 -1.36 -13.75
N TYR A 156 15.25 -1.10 -12.66
CA TYR A 156 14.43 0.10 -12.52
C TYR A 156 15.24 1.35 -12.12
N ILE A 157 16.34 1.18 -11.38
CA ILE A 157 17.33 2.24 -11.14
C ILE A 157 17.89 2.75 -12.47
N ASN A 158 18.27 1.85 -13.39
CA ASN A 158 18.77 2.21 -14.72
C ASN A 158 17.73 2.92 -15.60
N GLN A 159 16.44 2.74 -15.31
CA GLN A 159 15.32 3.44 -15.97
C GLN A 159 14.94 4.75 -15.26
N GLY A 160 15.71 5.14 -14.25
CA GLY A 160 15.54 6.39 -13.52
C GLY A 160 14.43 6.36 -12.46
N TYR A 161 13.97 5.20 -12.00
CA TYR A 161 12.97 5.13 -10.93
C TYR A 161 13.56 5.62 -9.60
N GLN A 162 12.73 6.26 -8.78
CA GLN A 162 13.15 6.88 -7.52
C GLN A 162 12.74 6.05 -6.30
N VAL A 163 11.54 5.47 -6.33
CA VAL A 163 11.00 4.65 -5.24
C VAL A 163 11.02 3.18 -5.66
N LEU A 164 11.68 2.33 -4.88
CA LEU A 164 11.81 0.90 -5.15
C LEU A 164 11.35 0.08 -3.96
N SER A 165 10.59 -0.98 -4.22
CA SER A 165 9.98 -1.75 -3.17
C SER A 165 9.66 -3.18 -3.59
N TYR A 166 9.52 -4.05 -2.60
CA TYR A 166 8.86 -5.35 -2.75
C TYR A 166 8.15 -5.72 -1.45
N GLN A 167 7.20 -6.65 -1.52
CA GLN A 167 6.43 -7.15 -0.39
C GLN A 167 6.54 -8.67 -0.35
N PHE A 168 6.43 -9.23 0.85
CA PHE A 168 6.20 -10.66 1.05
C PHE A 168 4.69 -10.94 1.10
N SER A 169 4.23 -12.07 0.54
CA SER A 169 2.83 -12.46 0.67
C SER A 169 2.61 -13.36 1.90
N TYR A 170 1.34 -13.64 2.23
CA TYR A 170 0.99 -14.52 3.36
C TYR A 170 1.59 -15.93 3.23
N LEU A 171 1.90 -16.35 2.00
CA LEU A 171 2.58 -17.61 1.68
C LEU A 171 4.09 -17.59 1.97
N ASN A 172 4.67 -16.44 2.35
CA ASN A 172 6.06 -16.34 2.80
C ASN A 172 6.18 -16.33 4.33
N VAL A 173 5.04 -16.19 5.02
CA VAL A 173 4.92 -16.12 6.49
C VAL A 173 3.94 -17.19 7.01
N ASP A 174 3.82 -18.29 6.29
CA ASP A 174 3.05 -19.46 6.73
C ASP A 174 3.68 -20.09 8.00
N PRO A 175 2.98 -20.98 8.72
CA PRO A 175 3.47 -21.60 9.95
C PRO A 175 4.78 -22.38 9.81
N GLN A 176 5.14 -22.83 8.61
CA GLN A 176 6.36 -23.58 8.33
C GLN A 176 7.53 -22.68 7.91
N SER A 177 7.26 -21.40 7.63
CA SER A 177 8.27 -20.43 7.24
C SER A 177 9.21 -20.10 8.40
N ASP A 178 10.52 -20.05 8.09
CA ASP A 178 11.55 -19.62 9.03
C ASP A 178 11.83 -18.12 8.98
N ILE A 179 11.06 -17.35 8.22
CA ILE A 179 11.29 -15.90 7.99
C ILE A 179 11.34 -15.08 9.28
N ALA A 180 10.58 -15.47 10.31
CA ALA A 180 10.54 -14.81 11.62
C ALA A 180 11.54 -15.39 12.63
N SER A 181 12.30 -16.42 12.25
CA SER A 181 13.17 -17.14 13.17
C SER A 181 14.25 -16.23 13.74
N PRO A 182 14.47 -16.22 15.07
CA PRO A 182 15.48 -15.38 15.70
C PRO A 182 16.93 -15.83 15.42
N SER A 183 17.13 -17.00 14.81
CA SER A 183 18.46 -17.54 14.49
C SER A 183 18.77 -17.68 12.99
N GLN A 184 17.75 -17.62 12.12
CA GLN A 184 17.92 -17.85 10.67
C GLN A 184 16.90 -17.13 9.78
N GLY A 185 16.06 -16.27 10.37
CA GLY A 185 15.04 -15.51 9.66
C GLY A 185 15.59 -14.29 8.92
N PHE A 186 14.69 -13.51 8.34
CA PHE A 186 15.02 -12.37 7.48
C PHE A 186 15.82 -11.27 8.19
N PHE A 187 15.68 -11.13 9.50
CA PHE A 187 16.42 -10.13 10.29
C PHE A 187 17.74 -10.67 10.88
N VAL A 188 18.18 -11.86 10.47
CA VAL A 188 19.42 -12.49 10.94
C VAL A 188 20.37 -12.68 9.78
N ALA A 189 21.58 -12.13 9.91
CA ALA A 189 22.63 -12.26 8.90
C ALA A 189 22.96 -13.74 8.63
N ASN A 190 22.86 -14.15 7.36
CA ASN A 190 23.02 -15.53 6.94
C ASN A 190 23.75 -15.59 5.60
N ALA A 191 24.96 -16.17 5.57
CA ALA A 191 25.76 -16.26 4.36
C ALA A 191 25.14 -17.11 3.22
N SER A 192 24.12 -17.91 3.52
CA SER A 192 23.45 -18.81 2.56
C SER A 192 22.08 -18.32 2.11
N LYS A 193 21.61 -17.16 2.59
CA LYS A 193 20.31 -16.56 2.24
C LYS A 193 20.48 -15.08 1.97
N TYR A 194 19.55 -14.50 1.22
CA TYR A 194 19.44 -13.04 1.12
C TYR A 194 18.53 -12.53 2.22
N ASP A 195 19.04 -11.64 3.06
CA ASP A 195 18.37 -11.13 4.25
C ASP A 195 18.45 -9.60 4.36
N ILE A 196 18.06 -9.05 5.52
CA ILE A 196 18.07 -7.61 5.75
C ILE A 196 19.47 -6.98 5.62
N LYS A 197 20.56 -7.72 5.89
CA LYS A 197 21.93 -7.22 5.77
C LYS A 197 22.35 -7.05 4.32
N ASP A 198 21.90 -7.91 3.42
CA ASP A 198 22.13 -7.73 1.99
C ASP A 198 21.35 -6.52 1.45
N LEU A 199 20.13 -6.30 1.96
CA LEU A 199 19.37 -5.09 1.64
C LEU A 199 20.03 -3.83 2.18
N GLU A 200 20.51 -3.82 3.43
CA GLU A 200 21.25 -2.69 4.01
C GLU A 200 22.48 -2.35 3.14
N ALA A 201 23.24 -3.37 2.72
CA ALA A 201 24.38 -3.19 1.83
C ALA A 201 23.97 -2.64 0.45
N PHE A 202 22.85 -3.11 -0.10
CA PHE A 202 22.30 -2.61 -1.36
C PHE A 202 21.83 -1.15 -1.23
N TRP A 203 21.11 -0.79 -0.16
CA TRP A 203 20.65 0.58 0.08
C TRP A 203 21.82 1.55 0.24
N ALA A 204 22.88 1.14 0.92
CA ALA A 204 24.10 1.94 1.08
C ALA A 204 24.78 2.27 -0.26
N GLN A 205 24.64 1.41 -1.26
CA GLN A 205 25.15 1.64 -2.63
C GLN A 205 24.24 2.56 -3.45
N HIS A 206 23.02 2.86 -2.97
CA HIS A 206 22.01 3.62 -3.68
C HIS A 206 21.39 4.73 -2.82
N PRO A 207 22.19 5.66 -2.27
CA PRO A 207 21.72 6.65 -1.29
C PRO A 207 20.74 7.69 -1.85
N THR A 208 20.62 7.80 -3.18
CA THR A 208 19.68 8.71 -3.85
C THR A 208 18.32 8.06 -4.13
N LYS A 209 18.13 6.82 -3.72
CA LYS A 209 16.89 6.05 -3.92
C LYS A 209 16.11 5.97 -2.62
N THR A 210 14.79 5.93 -2.76
CA THR A 210 13.86 5.72 -1.66
C THR A 210 13.45 4.25 -1.65
N PHE A 211 13.65 3.57 -0.53
CA PHE A 211 13.23 2.19 -0.33
C PHE A 211 12.06 2.12 0.63
N VAL A 212 11.04 1.33 0.30
CA VAL A 212 9.86 1.13 1.13
C VAL A 212 9.85 -0.30 1.65
N LEU A 213 9.76 -0.44 2.96
CA LEU A 213 9.51 -1.72 3.61
C LEU A 213 8.01 -2.00 3.67
N TRP A 214 7.65 -3.28 3.66
CA TRP A 214 6.27 -3.72 3.78
C TRP A 214 6.17 -4.83 4.82
N THR A 215 5.14 -4.77 5.66
CA THR A 215 4.68 -5.99 6.34
C THR A 215 4.12 -6.97 5.32
N ALA A 216 4.23 -8.26 5.58
CA ALA A 216 3.62 -9.28 4.74
C ALA A 216 2.08 -9.18 4.77
N SER A 217 1.42 -9.44 3.64
CA SER A 217 -0.03 -9.60 3.62
C SER A 217 -0.47 -10.74 4.55
N LEU A 218 -1.69 -10.67 5.08
CA LEU A 218 -2.26 -11.70 5.94
C LEU A 218 -3.32 -12.53 5.19
N ALA A 219 -3.51 -13.76 5.65
CA ALA A 219 -4.59 -14.64 5.23
C ALA A 219 -5.51 -14.94 6.41
N ARG A 220 -6.76 -15.31 6.14
CA ARG A 220 -7.76 -15.54 7.19
C ARG A 220 -7.49 -16.84 7.95
N GLY A 221 -7.44 -17.97 7.24
CA GLY A 221 -7.22 -19.29 7.85
C GLY A 221 -5.76 -19.67 8.15
N ILE A 222 -4.81 -18.74 7.96
CA ILE A 222 -3.36 -19.00 8.15
C ILE A 222 -2.72 -17.95 9.07
N GLY A 223 -3.50 -17.23 9.88
CA GLY A 223 -2.91 -16.42 10.95
C GLY A 223 -1.94 -17.28 11.76
N SER A 224 -0.70 -16.84 11.93
CA SER A 224 0.39 -17.69 12.43
C SER A 224 1.33 -16.92 13.33
N ALA A 225 2.08 -17.65 14.17
CA ALA A 225 3.18 -17.06 14.92
C ALA A 225 4.21 -16.43 13.98
N ALA A 226 4.57 -17.11 12.89
CA ALA A 226 5.50 -16.61 11.90
C ALA A 226 5.05 -15.26 11.29
N SER A 227 3.78 -15.13 10.88
CA SER A 227 3.24 -13.88 10.32
C SER A 227 3.14 -12.76 11.34
N ARG A 228 2.69 -13.04 12.57
CA ARG A 228 2.68 -12.06 13.67
C ARG A 228 4.09 -11.57 13.98
N ASP A 229 5.01 -12.50 14.21
CA ASP A 229 6.36 -12.21 14.68
C ASP A 229 7.18 -11.51 13.59
N PHE A 230 7.10 -11.95 12.33
CA PHE A 230 7.74 -11.27 11.21
C PHE A 230 7.23 -9.85 11.02
N ASN A 231 5.91 -9.64 11.02
CA ASN A 231 5.34 -8.32 10.83
C ASN A 231 5.68 -7.39 12.01
N GLN A 232 5.79 -7.92 13.23
CA GLN A 232 6.27 -7.16 14.38
C GLN A 232 7.76 -6.80 14.24
N GLN A 233 8.61 -7.73 13.82
CA GLN A 233 10.03 -7.47 13.56
C GLN A 233 10.20 -6.41 12.47
N MET A 234 9.42 -6.47 11.39
CA MET A 234 9.42 -5.46 10.31
C MET A 234 9.05 -4.06 10.81
N ARG A 235 8.00 -3.94 11.63
CA ARG A 235 7.60 -2.68 12.26
C ARG A 235 8.68 -2.11 13.17
N GLN A 236 9.26 -2.97 14.01
CA GLN A 236 10.33 -2.59 14.93
C GLN A 236 11.56 -2.11 14.17
N TYR A 237 12.00 -2.88 13.17
CA TYR A 237 13.14 -2.53 12.33
C TYR A 237 12.92 -1.19 11.61
N ALA A 238 11.77 -1.01 10.95
CA ALA A 238 11.50 0.23 10.24
C ALA A 238 11.51 1.45 11.17
N THR A 239 10.94 1.32 12.37
CA THR A 239 10.93 2.40 13.37
C THR A 239 12.33 2.70 13.91
N GLN A 240 13.09 1.67 14.28
CA GLN A 240 14.44 1.81 14.84
C GLN A 240 15.43 2.41 13.83
N HIS A 241 15.26 2.10 12.55
CA HIS A 241 16.13 2.56 11.46
C HIS A 241 15.57 3.78 10.71
N ASN A 242 14.46 4.37 11.18
CA ASN A 242 13.84 5.55 10.58
C ASN A 242 13.47 5.35 9.09
N MET A 243 13.05 4.14 8.73
CA MET A 243 12.69 3.73 7.37
C MET A 243 11.24 4.05 7.04
N ILE A 244 10.90 3.97 5.74
CA ILE A 244 9.52 4.03 5.27
C ILE A 244 8.90 2.63 5.36
N LEU A 245 7.72 2.53 5.97
CA LEU A 245 6.94 1.30 6.10
C LEU A 245 5.52 1.50 5.55
N PHE A 246 5.11 0.63 4.63
CA PHE A 246 3.72 0.40 4.30
C PHE A 246 3.20 -0.84 5.05
N ASP A 247 2.40 -0.61 6.08
CA ASP A 247 1.90 -1.64 6.98
C ASP A 247 0.63 -2.30 6.44
N MET A 248 0.80 -3.04 5.33
CA MET A 248 -0.26 -3.81 4.66
C MET A 248 -1.02 -4.72 5.63
N ALA A 249 -0.31 -5.37 6.56
CA ALA A 249 -0.88 -6.27 7.55
C ALA A 249 -1.84 -5.50 8.47
N ASP A 250 -1.39 -4.37 9.01
CA ASP A 250 -2.21 -3.56 9.91
C ASP A 250 -3.42 -2.94 9.19
N ILE A 251 -3.27 -2.45 7.96
CA ILE A 251 -4.39 -1.88 7.18
C ILE A 251 -5.50 -2.92 6.96
N THR A 252 -5.12 -4.18 6.71
CA THR A 252 -6.05 -5.26 6.38
C THR A 252 -6.53 -6.09 7.57
N SER A 253 -5.85 -6.01 8.72
CA SER A 253 -6.27 -6.65 9.97
C SER A 253 -7.11 -5.76 10.88
N HIS A 254 -7.61 -4.64 10.36
CA HIS A 254 -8.55 -3.76 11.08
C HIS A 254 -9.75 -3.45 10.22
N THR A 255 -10.96 -3.62 10.77
CA THR A 255 -12.23 -3.32 10.11
C THR A 255 -12.29 -1.86 9.65
N PRO A 256 -13.28 -1.46 8.84
CA PRO A 256 -13.44 -0.06 8.48
C PRO A 256 -13.56 0.90 9.68
N SER A 257 -14.06 0.42 10.82
CA SER A 257 -14.16 1.18 12.07
C SER A 257 -12.91 1.09 12.97
N GLY A 258 -11.88 0.35 12.56
CA GLY A 258 -10.63 0.21 13.31
C GLY A 258 -10.63 -0.91 14.35
N ALA A 259 -11.63 -1.80 14.37
CA ALA A 259 -11.61 -2.96 15.26
C ALA A 259 -10.63 -4.02 14.69
N PRO A 260 -9.79 -4.65 15.52
CA PRO A 260 -8.86 -5.67 15.03
C PRO A 260 -9.60 -6.93 14.58
N CYS A 261 -9.02 -7.63 13.61
CA CYS A 261 -9.47 -8.91 13.10
C CYS A 261 -8.42 -9.98 13.38
N PHE A 262 -8.90 -11.14 13.79
CA PHE A 262 -8.09 -12.31 14.10
C PHE A 262 -8.45 -13.47 13.19
N ASP A 263 -7.60 -14.49 13.22
CA ASP A 263 -7.79 -15.71 12.47
C ASP A 263 -9.01 -16.51 12.93
N ASN A 264 -9.34 -17.56 12.19
CA ASN A 264 -10.60 -18.29 12.32
C ASN A 264 -10.61 -19.39 13.39
N ARG A 265 -9.61 -19.43 14.29
CA ARG A 265 -9.57 -20.31 15.46
C ARG A 265 -10.20 -19.62 16.65
N ASP A 266 -11.46 -19.22 16.47
CA ASP A 266 -12.23 -18.39 17.40
C ASP A 266 -13.59 -19.01 17.78
N GLY A 267 -13.88 -20.24 17.31
CA GLY A 267 -15.14 -20.93 17.55
C GLY A 267 -16.34 -20.33 16.80
N VAL A 268 -16.10 -19.44 15.83
CA VAL A 268 -17.15 -18.80 15.02
C VAL A 268 -17.21 -19.45 13.64
N GLN A 269 -18.42 -19.79 13.20
CA GLN A 269 -18.61 -20.33 11.85
C GLN A 269 -18.50 -19.23 10.79
N TYR A 270 -17.67 -19.48 9.78
CA TYR A 270 -17.52 -18.65 8.59
C TYR A 270 -17.88 -19.44 7.35
N CYS A 271 -18.77 -18.88 6.52
CA CYS A 271 -19.17 -19.49 5.27
C CYS A 271 -18.78 -18.60 4.08
N SER A 272 -18.35 -19.25 3.01
CA SER A 272 -18.14 -18.61 1.71
C SER A 272 -19.48 -18.08 1.18
N PRO A 273 -19.55 -16.81 0.75
CA PRO A 273 -20.78 -16.26 0.18
C PRO A 273 -21.11 -16.84 -1.20
N THR A 274 -20.10 -17.40 -1.89
CA THR A 274 -20.26 -17.96 -3.23
C THR A 274 -20.58 -19.46 -3.20
N ASN A 275 -20.44 -20.10 -2.03
CA ASN A 275 -20.80 -21.49 -1.81
C ASN A 275 -21.17 -21.67 -0.33
N SER A 276 -22.46 -21.61 -0.01
CA SER A 276 -22.95 -21.75 1.37
C SER A 276 -22.67 -23.11 2.01
N SER A 277 -22.25 -24.11 1.22
CA SER A 277 -21.80 -25.41 1.72
C SER A 277 -20.31 -25.43 2.08
N SER A 278 -19.56 -24.39 1.71
CA SER A 278 -18.17 -24.18 2.11
C SER A 278 -18.16 -23.29 3.34
N CYS A 279 -18.14 -23.93 4.50
CA CYS A 279 -17.98 -23.27 5.78
C CYS A 279 -16.82 -23.89 6.55
N GLU A 280 -16.20 -23.06 7.38
CA GLU A 280 -15.24 -23.48 8.41
C GLU A 280 -15.74 -23.00 9.78
N ASN A 281 -15.34 -23.74 10.80
CA ASN A 281 -15.64 -23.45 12.20
C ASN A 281 -14.57 -24.16 13.04
N HIS A 282 -13.41 -23.55 13.16
CA HIS A 282 -12.34 -24.10 13.98
C HIS A 282 -12.58 -23.80 15.47
N PRO A 283 -12.31 -24.75 16.38
CA PRO A 283 -12.38 -24.48 17.81
C PRO A 283 -11.50 -23.29 18.22
N ASP A 284 -11.97 -22.51 19.19
CA ASP A 284 -11.17 -21.46 19.82
C ASP A 284 -9.97 -22.07 20.55
N ASP A 285 -8.76 -21.75 20.09
CA ASP A 285 -7.50 -22.21 20.69
C ASP A 285 -6.93 -21.22 21.72
N GLY A 286 -7.62 -20.09 21.94
CA GLY A 286 -7.25 -19.03 22.86
C GLY A 286 -6.16 -18.09 22.34
N VAL A 287 -5.74 -18.21 21.07
CA VAL A 287 -4.68 -17.39 20.49
C VAL A 287 -5.21 -16.51 19.36
N ALA A 288 -5.15 -15.20 19.57
CA ALA A 288 -5.61 -14.20 18.62
C ALA A 288 -4.48 -13.77 17.66
N TYR A 289 -4.27 -14.51 16.56
CA TYR A 289 -3.31 -14.09 15.54
C TYR A 289 -3.94 -13.07 14.59
N PRO A 290 -3.29 -11.93 14.29
CA PRO A 290 -3.83 -10.98 13.33
C PRO A 290 -4.07 -11.64 11.97
N ALA A 291 -5.24 -11.38 11.40
CA ALA A 291 -5.62 -11.89 10.09
C ALA A 291 -6.39 -10.83 9.30
N ILE A 292 -6.48 -11.02 7.98
CA ILE A 292 -7.29 -10.15 7.13
C ILE A 292 -8.76 -10.20 7.56
N CYS A 293 -9.39 -9.03 7.68
CA CYS A 293 -10.80 -8.94 8.03
C CYS A 293 -11.72 -9.60 7.00
N ARG A 294 -12.86 -10.13 7.45
CA ARG A 294 -13.89 -10.70 6.57
C ARG A 294 -14.48 -9.66 5.63
N ASP A 295 -14.45 -8.40 6.05
CA ASP A 295 -14.80 -7.22 5.26
C ASP A 295 -14.00 -7.11 3.96
N TYR A 296 -12.86 -7.79 3.87
CA TYR A 296 -11.85 -7.58 2.83
C TYR A 296 -11.59 -8.79 1.95
N THR A 297 -12.09 -9.96 2.32
CA THR A 297 -11.94 -11.19 1.53
C THR A 297 -13.18 -12.08 1.65
N THR A 298 -13.42 -12.87 0.61
CA THR A 298 -14.41 -13.97 0.64
C THR A 298 -13.73 -15.34 0.75
N GLU A 299 -12.41 -15.37 0.77
CA GLU A 299 -11.63 -16.59 0.95
C GLU A 299 -11.64 -16.99 2.41
N LEU A 300 -11.84 -18.28 2.68
CA LEU A 300 -11.81 -18.82 4.04
C LEU A 300 -10.37 -18.92 4.55
N ASP A 301 -9.47 -19.44 3.70
CA ASP A 301 -8.08 -19.69 4.06
C ASP A 301 -7.09 -18.70 3.45
N GLY A 302 -7.54 -17.91 2.47
CA GLY A 302 -6.68 -17.01 1.71
C GLY A 302 -6.71 -15.55 2.18
N GLY A 303 -6.08 -14.69 1.39
CA GLY A 303 -5.89 -13.27 1.69
C GLY A 303 -6.09 -12.34 0.49
N HIS A 304 -6.64 -12.82 -0.62
CA HIS A 304 -6.82 -11.99 -1.80
C HIS A 304 -7.88 -10.92 -1.61
N LEU A 305 -7.60 -9.70 -2.08
CA LEU A 305 -8.50 -8.53 -2.00
C LEU A 305 -9.55 -8.54 -3.13
N GLY A 306 -9.88 -9.71 -3.68
CA GLY A 306 -10.54 -9.80 -4.99
C GLY A 306 -12.04 -9.61 -4.97
N SER A 307 -12.70 -10.14 -3.95
CA SER A 307 -14.13 -10.37 -4.03
C SER A 307 -14.99 -9.25 -3.46
N VAL A 308 -14.43 -8.39 -2.62
CA VAL A 308 -15.09 -7.24 -2.04
C VAL A 308 -14.15 -6.05 -2.10
N GLY A 309 -14.70 -4.89 -2.45
CA GLY A 309 -13.93 -3.70 -2.79
C GLY A 309 -13.43 -2.93 -1.58
N GLY A 310 -13.90 -3.25 -0.37
CA GLY A 310 -13.55 -2.53 0.87
C GLY A 310 -12.04 -2.44 1.07
N ALA A 311 -11.36 -3.57 0.93
CA ALA A 311 -9.91 -3.64 1.04
C ALA A 311 -9.21 -2.90 -0.10
N ARG A 312 -9.72 -3.08 -1.33
CA ARG A 312 -9.15 -2.46 -2.54
C ARG A 312 -9.11 -0.94 -2.41
N VAL A 313 -10.24 -0.34 -2.05
CA VAL A 313 -10.35 1.12 -1.86
C VAL A 313 -9.42 1.58 -0.73
N ARG A 314 -9.39 0.88 0.40
CA ARG A 314 -8.52 1.25 1.54
C ARG A 314 -7.04 1.22 1.18
N ILE A 315 -6.60 0.17 0.50
CA ILE A 315 -5.19 0.03 0.07
C ILE A 315 -4.83 1.07 -0.99
N ALA A 316 -5.70 1.31 -1.97
CA ALA A 316 -5.48 2.36 -2.95
C ALA A 316 -5.31 3.73 -2.28
N LYS A 317 -6.20 4.07 -1.33
CA LYS A 317 -6.11 5.31 -0.54
C LYS A 317 -4.80 5.38 0.26
N ALA A 318 -4.43 4.31 0.95
CA ALA A 318 -3.18 4.25 1.72
C ALA A 318 -1.94 4.43 0.83
N MET A 319 -1.92 3.85 -0.37
CA MET A 319 -0.82 4.01 -1.33
C MET A 319 -0.66 5.47 -1.78
N TRP A 320 -1.76 6.18 -2.02
CA TRP A 320 -1.71 7.61 -2.31
C TRP A 320 -1.22 8.44 -1.12
N VAL A 321 -1.62 8.08 0.10
CA VAL A 321 -1.09 8.72 1.31
C VAL A 321 0.43 8.49 1.42
N LEU A 322 0.90 7.26 1.22
CA LEU A 322 2.33 6.94 1.19
C LEU A 322 3.09 7.83 0.19
N MET A 323 2.62 7.86 -1.06
CA MET A 323 3.32 8.57 -2.12
C MET A 323 3.24 10.09 -1.95
N ALA A 324 2.15 10.62 -1.40
CA ALA A 324 2.07 12.03 -1.03
C ALA A 324 3.06 12.38 0.10
N ARG A 325 3.20 11.52 1.11
CA ARG A 325 4.18 11.69 2.20
C ARG A 325 5.62 11.64 1.66
N ILE A 326 5.92 10.72 0.74
CA ILE A 326 7.21 10.66 0.03
C ILE A 326 7.44 11.95 -0.78
N ALA A 327 6.40 12.51 -1.39
CA ALA A 327 6.46 13.79 -2.09
C ALA A 327 6.57 15.02 -1.17
N GLY A 328 6.79 14.82 0.14
CA GLY A 328 7.00 15.90 1.11
C GLY A 328 5.74 16.41 1.80
N TRP A 329 4.60 15.74 1.62
CA TRP A 329 3.40 16.10 2.38
C TRP A 329 3.58 15.72 3.85
N THR A 330 3.33 16.68 4.74
CA THR A 330 3.21 16.43 6.18
C THR A 330 1.77 16.75 6.58
N PRO A 331 0.93 15.76 6.91
CA PRO A 331 -0.42 16.01 7.39
C PRO A 331 -0.34 16.71 8.75
N ASN A 332 -1.26 17.66 8.95
CA ASN A 332 -1.44 18.32 10.25
C ASN A 332 -2.14 17.40 11.25
#